data_AF-A0A5J4TE78-F1
#
_entry.id   AF-A0A5J4TE78-F1
#
_cell.length_a   1.000
_cell.length_b   1.000
_cell.length_c   1.000
_cell.angle_alpha   90.00
_cell.angle_beta   90.00
_cell.angle_gamma   90.00
#
_symmetry.space_group_name_H-M   'P 1'
#
loop_
_entity.id
_entity.type
_entity.pdbx_description
1 polymer ?
#
loop_
_entity_poly.entity_id
_entity_poly.type
_entity_poly.pdbx_seq_one_letter_code
_entity_poly.pdbx_strand_id
1 'polypeptide(L)'
;MDKNSNQEKHVFVTFFSGEHTQKRITKLCESFNASIYPFPESPVERQEALNQIDERLKTLDAVQIKSEEQQKQILKNLEQNLCQWSAFVVKEKAIFHTLNMFSSDRTSNCRVGEGWVPSRSMGEVHAALSKASRSAKASVPAIAQIMRGGKKKGE
;
A
#
# COMPACT_ATOMS: atom_id res chain seq x y z
N MET A 1 -0.97 -20.94 1.72
CA MET A 1 -0.59 -21.87 0.63
C MET A 1 0.92 -21.97 0.70
N ASP A 2 1.37 -22.93 1.49
CA ASP A 2 2.68 -22.89 2.11
C ASP A 2 3.68 -23.56 1.18
N LYS A 3 4.37 -22.74 0.38
CA LYS A 3 5.38 -23.19 -0.59
C LYS A 3 6.68 -23.70 0.04
N ASN A 4 6.71 -24.04 1.34
CA ASN A 4 7.92 -24.53 1.98
C ASN A 4 7.70 -25.48 3.17
N SER A 5 6.69 -26.37 3.08
CA SER A 5 6.80 -27.59 3.87
C SER A 5 7.76 -28.52 3.12
N ASN A 6 8.96 -28.71 3.68
CA ASN A 6 9.95 -29.65 3.17
C ASN A 6 9.44 -31.09 3.41
N GLN A 7 8.41 -31.48 2.66
CA GLN A 7 7.79 -32.79 2.74
C GLN A 7 8.54 -33.76 1.84
N GLU A 8 8.93 -34.90 2.39
CA GLU A 8 9.42 -36.02 1.60
C GLU A 8 8.31 -36.50 0.66
N LYS A 9 8.64 -36.59 -0.63
CA LYS A 9 7.71 -37.05 -1.68
C LYS A 9 8.23 -38.36 -2.24
N HIS A 10 7.37 -39.36 -2.30
CA HIS A 10 7.66 -40.64 -2.95
C HIS A 10 6.97 -40.71 -4.32
N VAL A 11 7.67 -41.25 -5.31
CA VAL A 11 7.17 -41.44 -6.68
C VAL A 11 7.08 -42.93 -6.96
N PHE A 12 5.97 -43.36 -7.56
CA PHE A 12 5.73 -44.75 -7.94
C PHE A 12 5.02 -44.82 -9.29
N VAL A 13 5.09 -46.00 -9.93
CA VAL A 13 4.43 -46.30 -11.20
C VAL A 13 3.59 -47.55 -11.02
N THR A 14 2.35 -47.54 -11.52
CA THR A 14 1.44 -48.68 -11.46
C THR A 14 1.06 -49.15 -12.85
N PHE A 15 1.25 -50.44 -13.13
CA PHE A 15 0.78 -51.09 -14.35
C PHE A 15 -0.56 -51.75 -14.09
N PHE A 16 -1.50 -51.60 -15.03
CA PHE A 16 -2.83 -52.22 -14.96
C PHE A 16 -3.30 -52.59 -16.36
N SER A 17 -4.28 -53.49 -16.44
CA SER A 17 -4.97 -53.82 -17.69
C SER A 17 -6.46 -53.52 -17.55
N GLY A 18 -7.02 -52.89 -18.59
CA GLY A 18 -8.43 -52.52 -18.67
C GLY A 18 -8.78 -51.18 -18.02
N GLU A 19 -9.70 -50.46 -18.66
CA GLU A 19 -10.14 -49.10 -18.29
C GLU A 19 -10.83 -49.04 -16.92
N HIS A 20 -11.53 -50.10 -16.52
CA HIS A 20 -12.21 -50.17 -15.23
C HIS A 20 -11.21 -50.16 -14.05
N THR A 21 -10.08 -50.85 -14.21
CA THR A 21 -9.01 -50.88 -13.20
C THR A 21 -8.32 -49.52 -13.10
N GLN A 22 -8.02 -48.89 -14.24
CA GLN A 22 -7.48 -47.53 -14.32
C GLN A 22 -8.33 -46.55 -13.51
N LYS A 23 -9.63 -46.49 -13.80
CA LYS A 23 -10.57 -45.57 -13.14
C LYS A 23 -10.61 -45.78 -11.62
N ARG A 24 -10.51 -47.02 -11.13
CA ARG A 24 -10.47 -47.30 -9.69
C ARG A 24 -9.16 -46.82 -9.05
N ILE A 25 -8.02 -47.04 -9.70
CA ILE A 25 -6.71 -46.59 -9.21
C ILE A 25 -6.64 -45.06 -9.20
N THR A 26 -7.08 -44.39 -10.27
CA THR A 26 -7.12 -42.92 -10.34
C THR A 26 -7.94 -42.33 -9.20
N LYS A 27 -9.15 -42.86 -8.93
CA LYS A 27 -9.99 -42.41 -7.81
C LYS A 27 -9.31 -42.62 -6.45
N LEU A 28 -8.59 -43.72 -6.28
CA LEU A 28 -7.84 -43.98 -5.05
C LEU A 28 -6.73 -42.93 -4.88
N CYS A 29 -5.92 -42.70 -5.91
CA CYS A 29 -4.87 -41.69 -5.91
C CYS A 29 -5.42 -40.28 -5.63
N GLU A 30 -6.54 -39.90 -6.26
CA GLU A 30 -7.23 -38.63 -6.00
C GLU A 30 -7.69 -38.51 -4.54
N SER A 31 -8.23 -39.59 -3.95
CA SER A 31 -8.67 -39.62 -2.55
C SER A 31 -7.53 -39.45 -1.53
N PHE A 32 -6.30 -39.83 -1.91
CA PHE A 32 -5.09 -39.61 -1.12
C PHE A 32 -4.34 -38.32 -1.50
N ASN A 33 -4.95 -37.45 -2.31
CA ASN A 33 -4.33 -36.22 -2.82
C ASN A 33 -2.99 -36.47 -3.56
N ALA A 34 -2.83 -37.66 -4.17
CA ALA A 34 -1.66 -37.96 -4.98
C ALA A 34 -1.70 -37.18 -6.30
N SER A 35 -0.56 -36.62 -6.69
CA SER A 35 -0.41 -35.93 -7.98
C SER A 35 -0.19 -36.95 -9.09
N ILE A 36 -1.14 -37.04 -10.02
CA ILE A 36 -1.10 -37.97 -11.15
C ILE A 36 -0.66 -37.19 -12.39
N TYR A 37 0.36 -37.71 -13.10
CA TYR A 37 0.88 -37.10 -14.32
C TYR A 37 0.66 -38.02 -15.52
N PRO A 38 0.30 -37.48 -16.70
CA PRO A 38 0.24 -38.26 -17.92
C PRO A 38 1.64 -38.76 -18.29
N PHE A 39 1.74 -40.03 -18.67
CA PHE A 39 2.99 -40.66 -19.11
C PHE A 39 2.84 -41.08 -20.58
N PRO A 40 3.55 -40.44 -21.53
CA PRO A 40 3.49 -40.82 -22.93
C PRO A 40 4.05 -42.21 -23.17
N GLU A 41 3.42 -42.97 -24.07
CA GLU A 41 3.78 -44.37 -24.31
C GLU A 41 5.04 -44.49 -25.19
N SER A 42 5.21 -43.58 -26.15
CA SER A 42 6.37 -43.62 -27.06
C SER A 42 7.59 -42.90 -26.47
N PRO A 43 8.81 -43.38 -26.73
CA PRO A 43 10.04 -42.67 -26.33
C PRO A 43 10.15 -41.26 -26.94
N VAL A 44 9.63 -41.07 -28.16
CA VAL A 44 9.68 -39.79 -28.87
C VAL A 44 8.78 -38.76 -28.19
N GLU A 45 7.53 -39.11 -27.92
CA GLU A 45 6.59 -38.22 -27.20
C GLU A 45 7.09 -37.89 -25.79
N ARG A 46 7.75 -38.84 -25.11
CA ARG A 46 8.39 -38.59 -23.81
C ARG A 46 9.49 -37.53 -23.91
N GLN A 47 10.33 -37.60 -24.94
CA GLN A 47 11.38 -36.61 -25.13
C GLN A 47 10.80 -35.23 -25.47
N GLU A 48 9.77 -35.17 -26.30
CA GLU A 48 9.07 -33.92 -26.62
C GLU A 48 8.41 -33.31 -25.38
N ALA A 49 7.74 -34.11 -24.57
CA ALA A 49 7.12 -33.67 -23.32
C ALA A 49 8.16 -33.11 -22.34
N LEU A 50 9.32 -33.77 -22.20
CA LEU A 50 10.42 -33.28 -21.36
C LEU A 50 10.95 -31.92 -21.85
N ASN A 51 11.20 -31.79 -23.15
CA ASN A 51 11.67 -30.53 -23.74
C ASN A 51 10.66 -29.38 -23.50
N GLN A 52 9.36 -29.64 -23.66
CA GLN A 52 8.31 -28.66 -23.38
C GLN A 52 8.25 -28.26 -21.90
N ILE A 53 8.45 -29.21 -20.99
CA ILE A 53 8.49 -28.93 -19.54
C ILE A 53 9.69 -28.04 -19.22
N ASP A 54 10.87 -28.32 -19.79
CA ASP A 54 12.08 -27.53 -19.58
C ASP A 54 11.94 -26.10 -20.11
N GLU A 55 11.34 -25.92 -21.29
CA GLU A 55 11.05 -24.59 -21.84
C GLU A 55 10.07 -23.81 -20.96
N ARG A 56 9.04 -24.48 -20.44
CA ARG A 56 8.08 -23.86 -19.51
C ARG A 56 8.74 -23.48 -18.19
N LEU A 57 9.61 -24.32 -17.64
CA LEU A 57 10.38 -24.03 -16.43
C LEU A 57 11.25 -22.78 -16.62
N LYS A 58 12.03 -22.71 -17.70
CA LYS A 58 12.85 -21.53 -18.04
C LYS A 58 12.01 -20.26 -18.16
N THR A 59 10.84 -20.37 -18.79
CA THR A 59 9.91 -19.25 -18.94
C THR A 59 9.40 -18.78 -17.58
N LEU A 60 9.00 -19.71 -16.71
CA LEU A 60 8.54 -19.40 -15.35
C LEU A 60 9.63 -18.74 -14.52
N ASP A 61 10.87 -19.23 -14.59
CA ASP A 61 12.01 -18.63 -13.89
C ASP A 61 12.26 -17.19 -14.36
N ALA A 62 12.23 -16.94 -15.67
CA ALA A 62 12.39 -15.61 -16.24
C ALA A 62 11.26 -14.65 -15.78
N VAL A 63 10.01 -15.13 -15.75
CA VAL A 63 8.87 -14.35 -15.25
C VAL A 63 9.01 -14.06 -13.76
N GLN A 64 9.47 -15.04 -12.96
CA GLN A 64 9.71 -14.83 -11.53
C GLN A 64 10.75 -13.75 -11.29
N ILE A 65 11.91 -13.84 -11.95
CA ILE A 65 12.99 -12.85 -11.82
C ILE A 65 12.48 -11.45 -12.18
N LYS A 66 11.77 -11.34 -13.32
CA LYS A 66 11.22 -10.05 -13.77
C LYS A 66 10.18 -9.50 -12.79
N SER A 67 9.31 -10.35 -12.24
CA SER A 67 8.31 -9.95 -11.24
C SER A 67 8.98 -9.42 -9.96
N GLU A 68 10.01 -10.12 -9.47
CA GLU A 68 10.78 -9.68 -8.31
C GLU A 68 11.49 -8.34 -8.56
N GLU A 69 12.07 -8.16 -9.75
CA GLU A 69 12.70 -6.90 -10.13
C GLU A 69 11.67 -5.76 -10.20
N GLN A 70 10.51 -5.99 -10.83
CA GLN A 70 9.43 -5.01 -10.89
C GLN A 70 8.95 -4.62 -9.48
N GLN A 71 8.74 -5.61 -8.60
CA GLN A 71 8.38 -5.36 -7.21
C GLN A 71 9.43 -4.50 -6.49
N LYS A 72 10.72 -4.82 -6.64
CA LYS A 72 11.82 -4.05 -6.05
C LYS A 72 11.84 -2.61 -6.58
N GLN A 73 11.65 -2.39 -7.87
CA GLN A 73 11.62 -1.05 -8.46
C GLN A 73 10.45 -0.22 -7.92
N ILE A 74 9.25 -0.81 -7.82
CA ILE A 74 8.08 -0.13 -7.25
C ILE A 74 8.36 0.27 -5.80
N LEU A 75 8.88 -0.66 -4.99
CA LEU A 75 9.19 -0.39 -3.58
C LEU A 75 10.23 0.71 -3.44
N LYS A 76 11.28 0.72 -4.26
CA LYS A 76 12.32 1.76 -4.26
C LYS A 76 11.74 3.15 -4.60
N ASN A 77 10.84 3.22 -5.58
CA ASN A 77 10.18 4.48 -5.95
C ASN A 77 9.23 4.99 -4.85
N LEU A 78 8.55 4.08 -4.15
CA LEU A 78 7.69 4.43 -3.02
C LEU A 78 8.52 4.92 -1.83
N GLU A 79 9.62 4.23 -1.50
CA GLU A 79 10.51 4.57 -0.38
C GLU A 79 10.99 6.04 -0.45
N GLN A 80 11.38 6.50 -1.64
CA GLN A 80 11.87 7.87 -1.83
C GLN A 80 10.83 8.94 -1.46
N ASN A 81 9.55 8.66 -1.67
CA ASN A 81 8.47 9.64 -1.51
C ASN A 81 7.68 9.44 -0.20
N LEU A 82 7.75 8.26 0.41
CA LEU A 82 6.92 7.88 1.55
C LEU A 82 7.09 8.83 2.75
N CYS A 83 8.33 9.19 3.07
CA CYS A 83 8.63 10.13 4.16
C CYS A 83 8.03 11.51 3.89
N GLN A 84 8.14 12.01 2.66
CA GLN A 84 7.60 13.31 2.28
C GLN A 84 6.07 13.31 2.30
N TRP A 85 5.42 12.27 1.75
CA TRP A 85 3.97 12.13 1.76
C TRP A 85 3.41 11.99 3.17
N SER A 86 4.06 11.20 4.02
CA SER A 86 3.68 11.05 5.42
C SER A 86 3.75 12.40 6.15
N ALA A 87 4.86 13.14 6.00
CA ALA A 87 5.00 14.46 6.58
C ALA A 87 3.95 15.46 6.06
N PHE A 88 3.63 15.41 4.76
CA PHE A 88 2.58 16.23 4.16
C PHE A 88 1.21 15.93 4.78
N VAL A 89 0.82 14.66 4.85
CA VAL A 89 -0.48 14.24 5.41
C VAL A 89 -0.61 14.62 6.88
N VAL A 90 0.46 14.43 7.68
CA VAL A 90 0.46 14.81 9.10
C VAL A 90 0.31 16.33 9.27
N LYS A 91 1.04 17.13 8.47
CA LYS A 91 0.92 18.60 8.50
C LYS A 91 -0.48 19.05 8.12
N GLU A 92 -1.02 18.52 7.01
CA GLU A 92 -2.35 18.89 6.52
C GLU A 92 -3.43 18.56 7.55
N LYS A 93 -3.36 17.35 8.14
CA LYS A 93 -4.27 16.95 9.23
C LYS A 93 -4.18 17.89 10.43
N ALA A 94 -2.98 18.30 10.83
CA ALA A 94 -2.79 19.22 11.96
C ALA A 94 -3.37 20.61 11.66
N ILE A 95 -3.23 21.11 10.42
CA ILE A 95 -3.83 22.37 9.98
C ILE A 95 -5.35 22.28 10.05
N PHE A 96 -5.96 21.25 9.45
CA PHE A 96 -7.42 21.06 9.50
C PHE A 96 -7.94 20.88 10.91
N HIS A 97 -7.24 20.13 11.75
CA HIS A 97 -7.60 19.98 13.16
C HIS A 97 -7.61 21.32 13.88
N THR A 98 -6.61 22.18 13.63
CA THR A 98 -6.55 23.53 14.20
C THR A 98 -7.66 24.43 13.67
N LEU A 99 -7.91 24.43 12.37
CA LEU A 99 -8.99 25.21 11.75
C LEU A 99 -10.38 24.81 12.26
N ASN A 100 -10.57 23.53 12.61
CA ASN A 100 -11.80 23.03 13.19
C ASN A 100 -12.05 23.55 14.62
N MET A 101 -11.02 23.99 15.34
CA MET A 101 -11.17 24.65 16.64
C MET A 101 -11.58 26.13 16.52
N PHE A 102 -11.47 26.72 15.33
CA PHE A 102 -11.83 28.13 15.11
C PHE A 102 -13.33 28.29 14.87
N SER A 103 -13.91 29.34 15.42
CA SER A 103 -15.30 29.69 15.17
C SER A 103 -15.46 30.27 13.76
N SER A 104 -16.60 29.98 13.11
CA SER A 104 -16.94 30.59 11.82
C SER A 104 -17.68 31.91 12.04
N ASP A 105 -17.14 33.00 11.52
CA ASP A 105 -17.91 34.22 11.32
C ASP A 105 -18.73 34.11 10.03
N ARG A 106 -20.05 33.96 10.17
CA ARG A 106 -20.99 33.75 9.06
C ARG A 106 -21.13 34.97 8.15
N THR A 107 -20.76 36.15 8.62
CA THR A 107 -20.96 37.40 7.85
C THR A 107 -19.79 37.67 6.89
N SER A 108 -18.59 37.20 7.22
CA SER A 108 -17.35 37.49 6.46
C SER A 108 -16.68 36.25 5.85
N ASN A 109 -17.25 35.05 6.04
CA ASN A 109 -16.61 33.77 5.71
C ASN A 109 -15.20 33.63 6.30
N CYS A 110 -14.94 34.29 7.44
CA CYS A 110 -13.67 34.23 8.14
C CYS A 110 -13.72 33.20 9.29
N ARG A 111 -12.57 32.57 9.57
CA ARG A 111 -12.37 31.73 10.75
C ARG A 111 -11.71 32.58 11.83
N VAL A 112 -12.31 32.65 13.01
CA VAL A 112 -11.78 33.38 14.16
C VAL A 112 -11.31 32.37 15.21
N GLY A 113 -10.03 32.47 15.58
CA GLY A 113 -9.41 31.63 16.59
C GLY A 113 -8.77 32.49 17.67
N GLU A 114 -8.78 31.98 18.90
CA GLU A 114 -8.08 32.57 20.03
C GLU A 114 -6.92 31.67 20.44
N GLY A 115 -5.81 32.27 20.85
CA GLY A 115 -4.61 31.51 21.20
C GLY A 115 -3.60 32.33 21.98
N TRP A 116 -2.66 31.64 22.60
CA TRP A 116 -1.60 32.25 23.39
C TRP A 116 -0.35 32.45 22.54
N VAL A 117 0.25 33.63 22.66
CA VAL A 117 1.50 33.99 21.99
C VAL A 117 2.37 34.81 22.94
N PRO A 118 3.68 34.52 23.07
CA PRO A 118 4.59 35.36 23.83
C PRO A 118 4.61 36.79 23.25
N SER A 119 4.52 37.81 24.10
CA SER A 119 4.45 39.21 23.65
C SER A 119 5.64 39.62 22.77
N ARG A 120 6.82 39.06 23.02
CA ARG A 120 8.04 39.29 22.22
C ARG A 120 7.95 38.74 20.78
N SER A 121 7.13 37.72 20.55
CA SER A 121 7.00 37.04 19.25
C SER A 121 5.82 37.56 18.41
N MET A 122 5.10 38.59 18.88
CA MET A 122 4.00 39.20 18.13
C MET A 122 4.45 39.75 16.78
N GLY A 123 5.65 40.33 16.69
CA GLY A 123 6.21 40.81 15.43
C GLY A 123 6.38 39.69 14.40
N GLU A 124 6.84 38.51 14.83
CA GLU A 124 6.99 37.33 13.98
C GLU A 124 5.64 36.81 13.47
N VAL A 125 4.62 36.78 14.33
CA VAL A 125 3.25 36.39 13.94
C VAL A 125 2.68 37.33 12.90
N HIS A 126 2.77 38.65 13.11
CA HIS A 126 2.30 39.64 12.12
C HIS A 126 3.03 39.50 10.78
N ALA A 127 4.34 39.28 10.80
CA ALA A 127 5.13 39.07 9.59
C ALA A 127 4.72 37.77 8.85
N ALA A 128 4.50 36.67 9.60
CA ALA A 128 4.05 35.40 9.05
C ALA A 128 2.66 35.50 8.42
N LEU A 129 1.69 36.13 9.08
CA LEU A 129 0.33 36.35 8.56
C LEU A 129 0.34 37.25 7.32
N SER A 130 1.17 38.29 7.30
CA SER A 130 1.33 39.16 6.14
C SER A 130 1.94 38.42 4.95
N LYS A 131 2.95 37.57 5.19
CA LYS A 131 3.55 36.71 4.16
C LYS A 131 2.52 35.72 3.62
N ALA A 132 1.77 35.05 4.49
CA ALA A 132 0.73 34.09 4.11
C ALA A 132 -0.37 34.75 3.27
N SER A 133 -0.86 35.93 3.68
CA SER A 133 -1.89 36.67 2.95
C SER A 133 -1.43 37.07 1.54
N ARG A 134 -0.17 37.50 1.39
CA ARG A 134 0.44 37.79 0.08
C ARG A 134 0.58 36.54 -0.79
N SER A 135 1.09 35.44 -0.23
CA SER A 135 1.25 34.18 -0.96
C SER A 135 -0.09 33.59 -1.41
N ALA A 136 -1.13 33.71 -0.59
CA ALA A 136 -2.48 33.22 -0.89
C ALA A 136 -3.27 34.15 -1.82
N LYS A 137 -2.77 35.36 -2.13
CA LYS A 137 -3.50 36.42 -2.85
C LYS A 137 -4.89 36.67 -2.26
N ALA A 138 -4.98 36.64 -0.93
CA ALA A 138 -6.25 36.74 -0.22
C ALA A 138 -6.85 38.15 -0.37
N SER A 139 -8.16 38.23 -0.63
CA SER A 139 -8.90 39.51 -0.69
C SER A 139 -8.98 40.18 0.68
N VAL A 140 -9.05 39.39 1.75
CA VAL A 140 -9.03 39.84 3.15
C VAL A 140 -7.73 39.38 3.81
N PRO A 141 -6.93 40.28 4.40
CA PRO A 141 -5.69 39.90 5.06
C PRO A 141 -5.98 39.16 6.37
N ALA A 142 -5.11 38.21 6.73
CA ALA A 142 -5.15 37.57 8.04
C ALA A 142 -4.57 38.52 9.11
N ILE A 143 -5.32 38.74 10.18
CA ILE A 143 -5.01 39.72 11.23
C ILE A 143 -4.93 39.01 12.58
N ALA A 144 -3.96 39.38 13.42
CA ALA A 144 -3.90 39.00 14.83
C ALA A 144 -4.08 40.26 15.69
N GLN A 145 -4.88 40.17 16.76
CA GLN A 145 -5.11 41.27 17.70
C GLN A 145 -4.87 40.79 19.12
N ILE A 146 -4.26 41.65 19.96
CA ILE A 146 -4.07 41.35 21.38
C ILE A 146 -5.40 41.59 22.10
N MET A 147 -6.02 40.53 22.59
CA MET A 147 -7.18 40.65 23.46
C MET A 147 -6.74 41.22 24.81
N ARG A 148 -7.14 42.46 25.09
CA ARG A 148 -7.04 43.02 26.44
C ARG A 148 -8.21 42.46 27.23
N GLY A 149 -7.93 41.77 28.34
CA GLY A 149 -8.97 41.20 29.20
C GLY A 149 -10.01 42.25 29.55
N GLY A 150 -11.23 42.09 29.00
CA GLY A 150 -12.38 42.84 29.46
C GLY A 150 -12.68 42.41 30.89
N LYS A 151 -12.89 43.38 31.79
CA LYS A 151 -13.57 43.12 33.06
C LYS A 151 -14.79 42.24 32.75
N LYS A 152 -14.93 41.10 33.44
CA LYS A 152 -16.24 40.45 33.58
C LYS A 152 -17.22 41.55 33.97
N LYS A 153 -18.12 41.95 33.06
CA LYS A 153 -19.36 42.58 33.49
C LYS A 153 -20.08 41.50 34.28
N GLY A 154 -20.26 41.77 35.57
CA GLY A 154 -21.15 40.98 36.39
C GLY A 154 -22.59 41.10 35.92
N GLU A 155 -23.38 40.18 36.47
CA GLU A 155 -24.81 39.91 36.25
C GLU A 155 -25.13 39.01 35.05
#